data_AF-A0A9D1F1B7-F1
#
_entry.id   AF-A0A9D1F1B7-F1
#
_cell.length_a   1.000
_cell.length_b   1.000
_cell.length_c   1.000
_cell.angle_alpha   90.00
_cell.angle_beta   90.00
_cell.angle_gamma   90.00
#
_symmetry.space_group_name_H-M   'P 1'
#
loop_
_entity.id
_entity.type
_entity.pdbx_description
1 polymer ?
#
loop_
_entity_poly.entity_id
_entity_poly.type
_entity_poly.pdbx_seq_one_letter_code
_entity_poly.pdbx_strand_id
1 'polypeptide(L)'
;MPSSIDNIYFLPKQNIFNKLNNNQRLVKPLLNQSDCDTVQFRGKSMPSMYASTFEFLSAEIFGRDKRFQVDGSLLSAKNIAAAIKQVFNFNMVFGPFKKSMVDKIKWKSYIPQDIREYSINKINEARADRLNKWKNFLQEPGAAKGLFDEPVDEELAAKIENNNALKLIVWNAVNSEVKENNRHIPVPFNQKALKETVNYFNDLAPKDRQVACANISFLDYYTHRLRDNLLMDMNLSENNSVWVKIPSIKHDPFNKEANIKKLEILSCKNWCTRSSVDKAEAALEDGDFYIYLERNKAKLWEPLVGMTTAKGKIDQIQGVENNNIVPLKLVDEIEDFINK
;
A
#
# COMPACT_ATOMS: atom_id res chain seq x y z
N MET A 1 -31.29 -60.53 21.49
CA MET A 1 -31.64 -59.25 20.86
C MET A 1 -31.06 -59.26 19.45
N PRO A 2 -31.89 -59.46 18.42
CA PRO A 2 -31.45 -59.62 17.03
C PRO A 2 -31.07 -58.24 16.45
N SER A 3 -29.94 -58.01 15.79
CA SER A 3 -29.40 -58.53 14.51
C SER A 3 -30.17 -58.06 13.25
N SER A 4 -29.38 -57.49 12.34
CA SER A 4 -29.52 -57.35 10.87
C SER A 4 -30.45 -56.27 10.24
N ILE A 5 -29.79 -55.32 9.56
CA ILE A 5 -29.85 -54.96 8.12
C ILE A 5 -31.23 -55.08 7.42
N ASP A 6 -31.75 -53.99 6.82
CA ASP A 6 -31.91 -53.85 5.35
C ASP A 6 -32.67 -52.58 4.89
N ASN A 7 -32.07 -51.97 3.86
CA ASN A 7 -32.64 -51.36 2.66
C ASN A 7 -34.18 -51.26 2.56
N ILE A 8 -34.69 -50.04 2.38
CA ILE A 8 -35.96 -49.84 1.67
C ILE A 8 -35.67 -49.65 0.19
N TYR A 9 -36.08 -50.69 -0.51
CA TYR A 9 -36.04 -50.95 -1.93
C TYR A 9 -37.00 -50.09 -2.75
N PHE A 10 -36.62 -49.93 -4.02
CA PHE A 10 -37.49 -49.66 -5.17
C PHE A 10 -38.76 -50.54 -5.18
N LEU A 11 -39.90 -49.95 -5.54
CA LEU A 11 -41.05 -50.69 -6.06
C LEU A 11 -41.19 -50.44 -7.58
N PRO A 12 -41.25 -51.51 -8.41
CA PRO A 12 -41.41 -51.45 -9.86
C PRO A 12 -42.87 -51.59 -10.32
N LYS A 13 -43.15 -50.99 -11.48
CA LYS A 13 -44.19 -51.30 -12.49
C LYS A 13 -45.66 -51.44 -12.04
N GLN A 14 -46.50 -50.57 -12.59
CA GLN A 14 -47.79 -51.01 -13.14
C GLN A 14 -47.87 -50.66 -14.62
N ASN A 15 -47.90 -51.73 -15.42
CA ASN A 15 -48.28 -51.73 -16.82
C ASN A 15 -49.75 -51.29 -16.95
N ILE A 16 -50.01 -50.25 -17.74
CA ILE A 16 -51.28 -50.14 -18.44
C ILE A 16 -50.98 -50.36 -19.91
N PHE A 17 -51.29 -51.56 -20.38
CA PHE A 17 -51.45 -51.84 -21.79
C PHE A 17 -52.64 -51.04 -22.31
N ASN A 18 -52.42 -50.22 -23.34
CA ASN A 18 -53.38 -50.08 -24.41
C ASN A 18 -52.61 -50.08 -25.73
N LYS A 19 -52.81 -51.18 -26.48
CA LYS A 19 -52.45 -51.30 -27.89
C LYS A 19 -53.25 -50.26 -28.67
N LEU A 20 -52.60 -49.54 -29.58
CA LEU A 20 -53.11 -49.31 -30.94
C LEU A 20 -51.94 -48.94 -31.88
N ASN A 21 -52.05 -49.49 -33.08
CA ASN A 21 -51.05 -49.72 -34.10
C ASN A 21 -50.47 -48.47 -34.80
N ASN A 22 -49.19 -48.64 -35.16
CA ASN A 22 -48.54 -48.39 -36.46
C ASN A 22 -48.27 -46.98 -37.00
N ASN A 23 -46.98 -46.85 -37.37
CA ASN A 23 -46.40 -46.06 -38.45
C ASN A 23 -46.18 -44.57 -38.25
N GLN A 24 -45.16 -44.19 -37.47
CA GLN A 24 -44.37 -42.99 -37.78
C GLN A 24 -42.87 -43.24 -37.56
N ARG A 25 -42.09 -42.87 -38.59
CA ARG A 25 -40.64 -43.02 -38.69
C ARG A 25 -39.92 -42.45 -37.46
N LEU A 26 -38.94 -43.20 -36.94
CA LEU A 26 -37.93 -42.72 -36.01
C LEU A 26 -37.08 -41.63 -36.69
N VAL A 27 -37.47 -40.37 -36.54
CA VAL A 27 -36.58 -39.24 -36.74
C VAL A 27 -35.68 -39.18 -35.50
N LYS A 28 -34.39 -39.52 -35.66
CA LYS A 28 -33.39 -39.25 -34.63
C LYS A 28 -33.42 -37.75 -34.35
N PRO A 29 -33.61 -37.30 -33.10
CA PRO A 29 -33.40 -35.90 -32.79
C PRO A 29 -31.92 -35.63 -33.02
N LEU A 30 -31.62 -34.73 -33.96
CA LEU A 30 -30.35 -34.01 -33.95
C LEU A 30 -30.27 -33.34 -32.57
N LEU A 31 -29.44 -33.92 -31.70
CA LEU A 31 -28.87 -33.19 -30.58
C LEU A 31 -28.05 -32.07 -31.20
N ASN A 32 -28.70 -30.94 -31.45
CA ASN A 32 -28.01 -29.67 -31.50
C ASN A 32 -27.17 -29.64 -30.24
N GLN A 33 -25.86 -29.48 -30.41
CA GLN A 33 -24.97 -29.08 -29.33
C GLN A 33 -25.63 -27.85 -28.72
N SER A 34 -26.29 -28.04 -27.58
CA SER A 34 -26.72 -26.94 -26.75
C SER A 34 -25.44 -26.18 -26.45
N ASP A 35 -25.35 -24.97 -27.00
CA ASP A 35 -24.34 -24.00 -26.63
C ASP A 35 -24.16 -24.11 -25.14
N CYS A 36 -22.97 -24.53 -24.69
CA CYS A 36 -22.62 -24.39 -23.30
C CYS A 36 -22.86 -22.92 -22.99
N ASP A 37 -23.84 -22.63 -22.13
CA ASP A 37 -24.06 -21.31 -21.58
C ASP A 37 -22.75 -20.88 -20.95
N THR A 38 -21.93 -20.19 -21.74
CA THR A 38 -20.75 -19.52 -21.25
C THR A 38 -21.30 -18.33 -20.51
N VAL A 39 -21.52 -18.51 -19.21
CA VAL A 39 -21.70 -17.41 -18.28
C VAL A 39 -20.43 -16.57 -18.38
N GLN A 40 -20.42 -15.61 -19.30
CA GLN A 40 -19.38 -14.60 -19.37
C GLN A 40 -19.59 -13.75 -18.13
N PHE A 41 -18.88 -14.09 -17.05
CA PHE A 41 -18.72 -13.20 -15.92
C PHE A 41 -18.16 -11.88 -16.48
N ARG A 42 -19.02 -10.89 -16.68
CA ARG A 42 -18.62 -9.51 -16.98
C ARG A 42 -17.90 -9.00 -15.73
N GLY A 43 -16.59 -9.18 -15.68
CA GLY A 43 -15.81 -8.89 -14.49
C GLY A 43 -14.33 -9.21 -14.65
N LYS A 44 -13.62 -9.12 -13.52
CA LYS A 44 -12.18 -9.35 -13.40
C LYS A 44 -11.82 -10.77 -13.82
N SER A 45 -10.71 -10.91 -14.54
CA SER A 45 -10.17 -12.22 -14.89
C SER A 45 -9.44 -12.83 -13.69
N MET A 46 -9.07 -14.11 -13.81
CA MET A 46 -8.21 -14.72 -12.79
C MET A 46 -6.87 -13.96 -12.73
N PRO A 47 -6.27 -13.77 -11.54
CA PRO A 47 -5.01 -13.03 -11.37
C PRO A 47 -3.86 -13.52 -12.26
N SER A 48 -3.87 -14.81 -12.59
CA SER A 48 -2.89 -15.45 -13.47
C SER A 48 -3.05 -15.11 -14.96
N MET A 49 -4.23 -14.62 -15.37
CA MET A 49 -4.54 -14.28 -16.77
C MET A 49 -4.04 -12.89 -17.18
N TYR A 50 -3.75 -12.02 -16.22
CA TYR A 50 -3.18 -10.69 -16.49
C TYR A 50 -1.73 -10.81 -16.95
N ALA A 51 -1.27 -9.94 -17.86
CA ALA A 51 0.10 -10.02 -18.37
C ALA A 51 1.12 -9.71 -17.27
N SER A 52 0.80 -8.76 -16.39
CA SER A 52 1.64 -8.38 -15.25
C SER A 52 0.85 -8.28 -13.94
N THR A 53 1.58 -8.30 -12.83
CA THR A 53 1.01 -8.00 -11.50
C THR A 53 0.42 -6.59 -11.45
N PHE A 54 1.03 -5.63 -12.15
CA PHE A 54 0.55 -4.24 -12.18
C PHE A 54 -0.78 -4.09 -12.91
N GLU A 55 -1.03 -4.86 -13.97
CA GLU A 55 -2.34 -4.89 -14.64
C GLU A 55 -3.41 -5.52 -13.76
N PHE A 56 -3.09 -6.61 -13.06
CA PHE A 56 -3.98 -7.22 -12.08
C PHE A 56 -4.36 -6.21 -10.98
N LEU A 57 -3.37 -5.52 -10.40
CA LEU A 57 -3.58 -4.49 -9.39
C LEU A 57 -4.38 -3.30 -9.95
N SER A 58 -4.20 -2.96 -11.23
CA SER A 58 -4.95 -1.87 -11.89
C SER A 58 -6.43 -2.24 -12.01
N ALA A 59 -6.74 -3.49 -12.37
CA ALA A 59 -8.11 -3.99 -12.38
C ALA A 59 -8.73 -3.98 -10.96
N GLU A 60 -7.94 -4.28 -9.93
CA GLU A 60 -8.38 -4.14 -8.53
C GLU A 60 -8.73 -2.70 -8.16
N ILE A 61 -7.87 -1.74 -8.54
CA ILE A 61 -8.08 -0.31 -8.29
C ILE A 61 -9.34 0.18 -9.01
N PHE A 62 -9.45 -0.05 -10.32
CA PHE A 62 -10.59 0.40 -11.11
C PHE A 62 -11.92 -0.21 -10.64
N GLY A 63 -11.92 -1.47 -10.19
CA GLY A 63 -13.11 -2.09 -9.62
C GLY A 63 -13.59 -1.47 -8.30
N ARG A 64 -12.72 -0.77 -7.57
CA ARG A 64 -13.04 -0.15 -6.27
C ARG A 64 -13.23 1.36 -6.39
N ASP A 65 -12.47 2.01 -7.25
CA ASP A 65 -12.39 3.46 -7.36
C ASP A 65 -13.14 3.99 -8.58
N LYS A 66 -14.37 4.44 -8.35
CA LYS A 66 -15.25 4.99 -9.39
C LYS A 66 -14.73 6.29 -10.00
N ARG A 67 -13.71 6.94 -9.42
CA ARG A 67 -13.13 8.19 -9.95
C ARG A 67 -12.59 8.00 -11.37
N PHE A 68 -12.13 6.79 -11.71
CA PHE A 68 -11.57 6.49 -13.03
C PHE A 68 -12.63 6.22 -14.10
N GLN A 69 -13.91 6.14 -13.73
CA GLN A 69 -15.03 5.92 -14.66
C GLN A 69 -14.86 4.69 -15.57
N VAL A 70 -14.14 3.67 -15.09
CA VAL A 70 -13.92 2.41 -15.81
C VAL A 70 -15.05 1.44 -15.50
N ASP A 71 -15.75 0.98 -16.53
CA ASP A 71 -16.82 -0.02 -16.40
C ASP A 71 -16.26 -1.43 -16.13
N GLY A 72 -17.07 -2.27 -15.48
CA GLY A 72 -16.75 -3.66 -15.16
C GLY A 72 -16.36 -4.51 -16.38
N SER A 73 -16.89 -4.18 -17.57
CA SER A 73 -16.54 -4.84 -18.84
C SER A 73 -15.07 -4.65 -19.26
N LEU A 74 -14.40 -3.61 -18.76
CA LEU A 74 -13.01 -3.29 -19.07
C LEU A 74 -12.01 -3.86 -18.05
N LEU A 75 -12.49 -4.52 -16.99
CA LEU A 75 -11.62 -5.05 -15.92
C LEU A 75 -10.96 -6.40 -16.26
N SER A 76 -11.34 -7.02 -17.38
CA SER A 76 -10.77 -8.30 -17.80
C SER A 76 -9.30 -8.16 -18.23
N ALA A 77 -8.54 -9.25 -18.16
CA ALA A 77 -7.14 -9.26 -18.58
C ALA A 77 -6.94 -8.85 -20.06
N LYS A 78 -7.94 -9.07 -20.92
CA LYS A 78 -7.91 -8.67 -22.32
C LYS A 78 -8.09 -7.16 -22.51
N ASN A 79 -8.87 -6.51 -21.64
CA ASN A 79 -9.33 -5.13 -21.84
C ASN A 79 -8.62 -4.12 -20.92
N ILE A 80 -8.00 -4.57 -19.83
CA ILE A 80 -7.44 -3.70 -18.80
C ILE A 80 -6.38 -2.75 -19.35
N ALA A 81 -5.53 -3.21 -20.27
CA ALA A 81 -4.50 -2.37 -20.89
C ALA A 81 -5.12 -1.18 -21.66
N ALA A 82 -6.27 -1.40 -22.31
CA ALA A 82 -7.00 -0.33 -23.00
C ALA A 82 -7.64 0.65 -22.00
N ALA A 83 -8.23 0.14 -20.92
CA ALA A 83 -8.75 0.98 -19.83
C ALA A 83 -7.65 1.86 -19.20
N ILE A 84 -6.46 1.29 -18.93
CA ILE A 84 -5.33 2.05 -18.40
C ILE A 84 -4.96 3.19 -19.38
N LYS A 85 -4.78 2.89 -20.67
CA LYS A 85 -4.48 3.91 -21.68
C LYS A 85 -5.53 5.03 -21.72
N GLN A 86 -6.82 4.66 -21.67
CA GLN A 86 -7.93 5.61 -21.64
C GLN A 86 -7.83 6.59 -20.46
N VAL A 87 -7.57 6.07 -19.26
CA VAL A 87 -7.47 6.87 -18.03
C VAL A 87 -6.26 7.83 -18.08
N PHE A 88 -5.14 7.42 -18.68
CA PHE A 88 -4.00 8.32 -18.90
C PHE A 88 -4.31 9.39 -19.95
N ASN A 89 -4.97 9.03 -21.06
CA ASN A 89 -5.34 9.97 -22.11
C ASN A 89 -6.30 11.06 -21.61
N PHE A 90 -7.21 10.72 -20.70
CA PHE A 90 -8.11 11.69 -20.05
C PHE A 90 -7.47 12.43 -18.87
N ASN A 91 -6.17 12.24 -18.62
CA ASN A 91 -5.42 12.86 -17.52
C ASN A 91 -6.07 12.63 -16.13
N MET A 92 -6.68 11.46 -15.94
CA MET A 92 -7.40 11.13 -14.70
C MET A 92 -6.47 10.55 -13.62
N VAL A 93 -5.25 10.16 -13.98
CA VAL A 93 -4.25 9.61 -13.04
C VAL A 93 -3.61 10.73 -12.22
N PHE A 94 -2.94 11.68 -12.87
CA PHE A 94 -2.15 12.74 -12.22
C PHE A 94 -2.96 14.01 -11.91
N GLY A 95 -4.20 13.82 -11.45
CA GLY A 95 -5.08 14.91 -11.02
C GLY A 95 -4.54 15.70 -9.83
N PRO A 96 -5.18 16.83 -9.47
CA PRO A 96 -4.81 17.60 -8.29
C PRO A 96 -4.90 16.72 -7.04
N PHE A 97 -3.91 16.85 -6.16
CA PHE A 97 -3.90 16.09 -4.91
C PHE A 97 -4.91 16.66 -3.90
N LYS A 98 -5.38 15.78 -3.00
CA LYS A 98 -6.35 16.16 -1.97
C LYS A 98 -5.67 17.02 -0.90
N LYS A 99 -6.13 18.26 -0.75
CA LYS A 99 -5.69 19.15 0.33
C LYS A 99 -6.39 18.78 1.64
N SER A 100 -5.65 18.86 2.74
CA SER A 100 -6.25 18.80 4.08
C SER A 100 -7.08 20.07 4.30
N MET A 101 -8.27 19.91 4.87
CA MET A 101 -9.19 21.02 5.17
C MET A 101 -9.25 21.23 6.68
N VAL A 102 -9.15 22.48 7.12
CA VAL A 102 -9.15 22.83 8.56
C VAL A 102 -10.40 22.29 9.25
N ASP A 103 -11.56 22.45 8.62
CA ASP A 103 -12.88 22.08 9.17
C ASP A 103 -13.11 20.57 9.26
N LYS A 104 -12.39 19.78 8.45
CA LYS A 104 -12.53 18.32 8.43
C LYS A 104 -11.58 17.62 9.41
N ILE A 105 -10.65 18.36 9.99
CA ILE A 105 -9.68 17.85 10.97
C ILE A 105 -10.26 18.02 12.37
N LYS A 106 -10.15 16.97 13.18
CA LYS A 106 -10.46 17.08 14.61
C LYS A 106 -9.35 17.88 15.30
N TRP A 107 -9.73 18.98 15.92
CA TRP A 107 -8.84 19.84 16.72
C TRP A 107 -9.24 19.80 18.18
N LYS A 108 -8.26 20.01 19.06
CA LYS A 108 -8.57 20.28 20.47
C LYS A 108 -9.14 21.69 20.58
N SER A 109 -10.15 21.86 21.42
CA SER A 109 -10.93 23.11 21.54
C SER A 109 -10.07 24.34 21.82
N TYR A 110 -9.01 24.18 22.62
CA TYR A 110 -8.12 25.26 23.04
C TYR A 110 -7.15 25.75 21.95
N ILE A 111 -7.05 25.09 20.80
CA ILE A 111 -6.12 25.50 19.73
C ILE A 111 -6.75 26.67 18.96
N PRO A 112 -6.11 27.86 18.88
CA PRO A 112 -6.60 29.01 18.12
C PRO A 112 -6.76 28.75 16.62
N GLN A 113 -7.72 29.41 15.97
CA GLN A 113 -8.08 29.16 14.57
C GLN A 113 -6.94 29.47 13.58
N ASP A 114 -6.24 30.58 13.80
CA ASP A 114 -5.05 31.00 13.05
C ASP A 114 -3.95 29.93 13.09
N ILE A 115 -3.72 29.30 14.24
CA ILE A 115 -2.75 28.20 14.39
C ILE A 115 -3.20 26.95 13.62
N ARG A 116 -4.51 26.66 13.59
CA ARG A 116 -5.06 25.53 12.82
C ARG A 116 -4.83 25.74 11.33
N GLU A 117 -5.15 26.93 10.83
CA GLU A 117 -4.97 27.33 9.42
C GLU A 117 -3.49 27.28 9.03
N TYR A 118 -2.62 27.90 9.82
CA TYR A 118 -1.18 27.89 9.60
C TYR A 118 -0.62 26.46 9.52
N SER A 119 -1.01 25.59 10.46
CA SER A 119 -0.55 24.20 10.50
C SER A 119 -1.01 23.42 9.26
N ILE A 120 -2.24 23.64 8.81
CA ILE A 120 -2.80 22.95 7.63
C ILE A 120 -2.18 23.45 6.34
N ASN A 121 -1.88 24.75 6.24
CA ASN A 121 -1.18 25.31 5.08
C ASN A 121 0.20 24.66 4.93
N LYS A 122 0.98 24.58 6.00
CA LYS A 122 2.28 23.88 5.99
C LYS A 122 2.15 22.41 5.57
N ILE A 123 1.19 21.67 6.12
CA ILE A 123 0.95 20.27 5.72
C ILE A 123 0.64 20.18 4.22
N ASN A 124 -0.18 21.09 3.69
CA ASN A 124 -0.54 21.11 2.28
C ASN A 124 0.65 21.48 1.37
N GLU A 125 1.55 22.36 1.82
CA GLU A 125 2.80 22.68 1.14
C GLU A 125 3.73 21.46 1.07
N ALA A 126 3.94 20.74 2.18
CA ALA A 126 4.77 19.53 2.17
C ALA A 126 4.14 18.38 1.38
N ARG A 127 2.80 18.26 1.38
CA ARG A 127 2.10 17.34 0.47
C ARG A 127 2.38 17.69 -0.98
N ALA A 128 2.32 18.97 -1.33
CA ALA A 128 2.62 19.45 -2.67
C ALA A 128 4.05 19.11 -3.06
N ASP A 129 5.03 19.44 -2.22
CA ASP A 129 6.45 19.14 -2.49
C ASP A 129 6.69 17.64 -2.71
N ARG A 130 6.25 16.78 -1.78
CA ARG A 130 6.46 15.33 -1.90
C ARG A 130 5.71 14.73 -3.09
N LEU A 131 4.43 15.07 -3.30
CA LEU A 131 3.67 14.53 -4.42
C LEU A 131 4.17 15.05 -5.77
N ASN A 132 4.67 16.28 -5.85
CA ASN A 132 5.29 16.80 -7.07
C ASN A 132 6.58 16.04 -7.40
N LYS A 133 7.42 15.72 -6.41
CA LYS A 133 8.60 14.86 -6.60
C LYS A 133 8.21 13.49 -7.19
N TRP A 134 7.21 12.84 -6.61
CA TRP A 134 6.66 11.58 -7.14
C TRP A 134 6.08 11.74 -8.55
N LYS A 135 5.28 12.79 -8.78
CA LYS A 135 4.62 13.06 -10.07
C LYS A 135 5.63 13.31 -11.18
N ASN A 136 6.61 14.16 -10.93
CA ASN A 136 7.66 14.52 -11.90
C ASN A 136 8.42 13.27 -12.34
N PHE A 137 8.82 12.42 -11.39
CA PHE A 137 9.50 11.16 -11.72
C PHE A 137 8.62 10.19 -12.53
N LEU A 138 7.33 10.07 -12.20
CA LEU A 138 6.44 9.15 -12.90
C LEU A 138 6.03 9.64 -14.30
N GLN A 139 5.93 10.96 -14.51
CA GLN A 139 5.59 11.54 -15.80
C GLN A 139 6.80 11.57 -16.72
N GLU A 140 7.93 12.09 -16.25
CA GLU A 140 9.14 12.30 -17.06
C GLU A 140 10.40 11.84 -16.27
N PRO A 141 10.63 10.52 -16.17
CA PRO A 141 11.79 10.00 -15.43
C PRO A 141 13.13 10.56 -15.93
N GLY A 142 13.28 10.74 -17.24
CA GLY A 142 14.50 11.26 -17.86
C GLY A 142 14.74 12.77 -17.65
N ALA A 143 13.68 13.56 -17.50
CA ALA A 143 13.77 15.00 -17.19
C ALA A 143 14.01 15.25 -15.69
N ALA A 144 13.93 14.21 -14.86
CA ALA A 144 14.16 14.32 -13.42
C ALA A 144 15.64 14.42 -13.02
N LYS A 145 16.56 14.54 -14.00
CA LYS A 145 17.99 14.78 -13.76
C LYS A 145 18.17 16.11 -13.02
N GLY A 146 18.70 16.05 -11.79
CA GLY A 146 18.94 17.22 -10.93
C GLY A 146 17.79 17.59 -9.99
N LEU A 147 16.65 16.88 -10.04
CA LEU A 147 15.54 17.05 -9.08
C LEU A 147 15.72 16.22 -7.79
N PHE A 148 16.74 15.36 -7.75
CA PHE A 148 17.03 14.46 -6.64
C PHE A 148 18.49 14.57 -6.23
N ASP A 149 18.77 14.26 -4.96
CA ASP A 149 20.12 14.23 -4.37
C ASP A 149 21.04 13.22 -5.07
N GLU A 150 20.45 12.18 -5.69
CA GLU A 150 21.14 11.08 -6.36
C GLU A 150 20.87 11.12 -7.88
N PRO A 151 21.83 10.66 -8.71
CA PRO A 151 21.60 10.51 -10.13
C PRO A 151 20.41 9.60 -10.41
N VAL A 152 19.73 9.84 -11.53
CA VAL A 152 18.57 9.03 -11.93
C VAL A 152 19.01 7.61 -12.31
N ASP A 153 18.40 6.60 -11.72
CA ASP A 153 18.60 5.19 -12.11
C ASP A 153 17.94 4.95 -13.48
N GLU A 154 18.76 4.82 -14.52
CA GLU A 154 18.31 4.70 -15.91
C GLU A 154 17.48 3.42 -16.16
N GLU A 155 17.76 2.33 -15.44
CA GLU A 155 17.02 1.08 -15.56
C GLU A 155 15.60 1.24 -15.00
N LEU A 156 15.48 1.87 -13.83
CA LEU A 156 14.19 2.18 -13.23
C LEU A 156 13.39 3.18 -14.08
N ALA A 157 14.07 4.22 -14.58
CA ALA A 157 13.48 5.23 -15.45
C ALA A 157 12.87 4.59 -16.70
N ALA A 158 13.62 3.74 -17.41
CA ALA A 158 13.15 3.05 -18.61
C ALA A 158 11.97 2.09 -18.33
N LYS A 159 11.99 1.38 -17.19
CA LYS A 159 10.90 0.51 -16.73
C LYS A 159 9.61 1.30 -16.48
N ILE A 160 9.72 2.49 -15.88
CA ILE A 160 8.56 3.33 -15.56
C ILE A 160 8.04 4.02 -16.82
N GLU A 161 8.91 4.59 -17.65
CA GLU A 161 8.55 5.40 -18.81
C GLU A 161 7.53 4.69 -19.72
N ASN A 162 7.75 3.40 -19.97
CA ASN A 162 6.95 2.58 -20.87
C ASN A 162 5.79 1.82 -20.17
N ASN A 163 5.62 1.94 -18.85
CA ASN A 163 4.66 1.14 -18.09
C ASN A 163 3.60 1.98 -17.37
N ASN A 164 2.51 2.28 -18.07
CA ASN A 164 1.38 3.02 -17.50
C ASN A 164 0.69 2.29 -16.34
N ALA A 165 0.66 0.96 -16.34
CA ALA A 165 0.09 0.19 -15.22
C ALA A 165 0.91 0.44 -13.95
N LEU A 166 2.24 0.36 -14.06
CA LEU A 166 3.16 0.66 -12.95
C LEU A 166 2.99 2.10 -12.46
N LYS A 167 2.98 3.09 -13.37
CA LYS A 167 2.75 4.50 -13.02
C LYS A 167 1.46 4.67 -12.21
N LEU A 168 0.37 4.01 -12.63
CA LEU A 168 -0.92 4.04 -11.93
C LEU A 168 -0.82 3.43 -10.53
N ILE A 169 -0.18 2.26 -10.37
CA ILE A 169 -0.04 1.60 -9.07
C ILE A 169 0.76 2.46 -8.11
N VAL A 170 1.93 2.96 -8.52
CA VAL A 170 2.80 3.79 -7.69
C VAL A 170 2.06 5.06 -7.26
N TRP A 171 1.46 5.76 -8.22
CA TRP A 171 0.74 7.00 -7.94
C TRP A 171 -0.46 6.78 -7.02
N ASN A 172 -1.26 5.75 -7.28
CA ASN A 172 -2.41 5.43 -6.44
C ASN A 172 -1.97 5.04 -5.03
N ALA A 173 -0.90 4.26 -4.88
CA ALA A 173 -0.36 3.86 -3.58
C ALA A 173 0.01 5.08 -2.73
N VAL A 174 0.83 5.98 -3.28
CA VAL A 174 1.34 7.17 -2.56
C VAL A 174 0.22 8.20 -2.28
N ASN A 175 -0.75 8.35 -3.20
CA ASN A 175 -1.82 9.33 -3.04
C ASN A 175 -3.00 8.81 -2.19
N SER A 176 -3.18 7.49 -2.06
CA SER A 176 -4.34 6.90 -1.37
C SER A 176 -4.41 7.22 0.13
N GLU A 177 -3.27 7.45 0.77
CA GLU A 177 -3.20 7.80 2.20
C GLU A 177 -3.62 9.24 2.48
N VAL A 178 -3.58 10.10 1.47
CA VAL A 178 -3.85 11.54 1.58
C VAL A 178 -5.35 11.78 1.49
N LYS A 179 -5.94 12.28 2.58
CA LYS A 179 -7.36 12.61 2.66
C LYS A 179 -7.53 14.04 3.14
N GLU A 180 -8.73 14.57 2.92
CA GLU A 180 -9.08 15.93 3.34
C GLU A 180 -9.24 16.05 4.85
N ASN A 181 -9.50 14.93 5.53
CA ASN A 181 -9.74 14.82 6.97
C ASN A 181 -8.57 14.21 7.74
N ASN A 182 -7.37 14.15 7.16
CA ASN A 182 -6.17 13.68 7.86
C ASN A 182 -4.99 14.62 7.66
N ARG A 183 -3.97 14.47 8.51
CA ARG A 183 -2.74 15.27 8.47
C ARG A 183 -1.58 14.55 7.76
N HIS A 184 -1.82 13.35 7.22
CA HIS A 184 -0.75 12.53 6.65
C HIS A 184 0.01 13.24 5.54
N ILE A 185 1.32 13.08 5.55
CA ILE A 185 2.18 13.51 4.46
C ILE A 185 2.66 12.24 3.75
N PRO A 186 2.65 12.19 2.40
CA PRO A 186 3.11 11.02 1.66
C PRO A 186 4.53 10.62 2.03
N VAL A 187 4.86 9.34 1.83
CA VAL A 187 6.22 8.82 2.04
C VAL A 187 7.24 9.57 1.16
N PRO A 188 8.48 9.78 1.66
CA PRO A 188 9.52 10.42 0.87
C PRO A 188 9.85 9.56 -0.35
N PHE A 189 10.23 10.22 -1.45
CA PHE A 189 10.68 9.55 -2.66
C PHE A 189 12.13 9.07 -2.50
N ASN A 190 12.40 7.85 -2.96
CA ASN A 190 13.71 7.21 -2.98
C ASN A 190 13.74 6.19 -4.12
N GLN A 191 14.73 6.31 -5.00
CA GLN A 191 14.83 5.51 -6.23
C GLN A 191 15.19 4.05 -5.93
N LYS A 192 16.15 3.80 -5.03
CA LYS A 192 16.58 2.44 -4.64
C LYS A 192 15.42 1.62 -4.07
N ALA A 193 14.70 2.18 -3.10
CA ALA A 193 13.53 1.52 -2.50
C ALA A 193 12.41 1.28 -3.53
N LEU A 194 12.24 2.20 -4.48
CA LEU A 194 11.24 2.04 -5.54
C LEU A 194 11.63 0.91 -6.49
N LYS A 195 12.90 0.85 -6.92
CA LYS A 195 13.43 -0.22 -7.78
C LYS A 195 13.23 -1.60 -7.16
N GLU A 196 13.60 -1.77 -5.91
CA GLU A 196 13.44 -3.02 -5.19
C GLU A 196 11.97 -3.42 -5.03
N THR A 197 11.09 -2.44 -4.81
CA THR A 197 9.64 -2.67 -4.75
C THR A 197 9.09 -3.09 -6.10
N VAL A 198 9.46 -2.40 -7.17
CA VAL A 198 9.02 -2.72 -8.54
C VAL A 198 9.47 -4.13 -8.92
N ASN A 199 10.73 -4.47 -8.67
CA ASN A 199 11.26 -5.81 -8.97
C ASN A 199 10.49 -6.89 -8.19
N TYR A 200 10.25 -6.71 -6.87
CA TYR A 200 9.47 -7.66 -6.08
C TYR A 200 8.10 -7.96 -6.69
N PHE A 201 7.31 -6.94 -7.05
CA PHE A 201 5.99 -7.16 -7.63
C PHE A 201 6.03 -7.67 -9.07
N ASN A 202 7.07 -7.31 -9.83
CA ASN A 202 7.26 -7.80 -11.19
C ASN A 202 7.59 -9.29 -11.22
N ASP A 203 8.36 -9.77 -10.25
CA ASP A 203 8.85 -11.15 -10.19
C ASP A 203 7.83 -12.12 -9.53
N LEU A 204 6.68 -11.61 -9.06
CA LEU A 204 5.61 -12.44 -8.51
C LEU A 204 5.04 -13.40 -9.56
N ALA A 205 5.09 -14.70 -9.25
CA ALA A 205 4.51 -15.72 -10.10
C ALA A 205 2.99 -15.50 -10.26
N PRO A 206 2.41 -15.76 -11.45
CA PRO A 206 0.99 -15.46 -11.72
C PRO A 206 -0.01 -16.09 -10.74
N LYS A 207 0.31 -17.27 -10.20
CA LYS A 207 -0.50 -17.98 -9.20
C LYS A 207 -0.47 -17.34 -7.81
N ASP A 208 0.61 -16.64 -7.46
CA ASP A 208 0.85 -16.11 -6.11
C ASP A 208 0.38 -14.66 -5.98
N ARG A 209 0.10 -13.98 -7.10
CA ARG A 209 -0.36 -12.58 -7.16
C ARG A 209 -1.53 -12.30 -6.22
N GLN A 210 -2.54 -13.18 -6.16
CA GLN A 210 -3.71 -12.93 -5.31
C GLN A 210 -3.36 -12.90 -3.83
N VAL A 211 -2.57 -13.86 -3.38
CA VAL A 211 -2.20 -14.01 -1.97
C VAL A 211 -1.21 -12.93 -1.56
N ALA A 212 -0.16 -12.73 -2.36
CA ALA A 212 0.87 -11.73 -2.09
C ALA A 212 0.31 -10.31 -2.06
N CYS A 213 -0.47 -9.92 -3.09
CA CYS A 213 -1.05 -8.59 -3.18
C CYS A 213 -2.23 -8.34 -2.23
N ALA A 214 -2.86 -9.38 -1.69
CA ALA A 214 -3.86 -9.24 -0.64
C ALA A 214 -3.21 -8.96 0.73
N ASN A 215 -2.05 -9.56 0.99
CA ASN A 215 -1.36 -9.46 2.27
C ASN A 215 -0.45 -8.24 2.38
N ILE A 216 0.16 -7.80 1.28
CA ILE A 216 1.16 -6.74 1.26
C ILE A 216 0.79 -5.72 0.19
N SER A 217 0.49 -4.49 0.60
CA SER A 217 0.27 -3.40 -0.35
C SER A 217 1.59 -2.89 -0.92
N PHE A 218 1.52 -2.26 -2.10
CA PHE A 218 2.70 -1.63 -2.71
C PHE A 218 3.36 -0.62 -1.78
N LEU A 219 2.55 0.18 -1.07
CA LEU A 219 3.06 1.20 -0.16
C LEU A 219 3.71 0.61 1.09
N ASP A 220 3.16 -0.48 1.62
CA ASP A 220 3.74 -1.15 2.80
C ASP A 220 5.11 -1.74 2.46
N TYR A 221 5.22 -2.42 1.32
CA TYR A 221 6.50 -2.96 0.86
C TYR A 221 7.51 -1.85 0.53
N TYR A 222 7.07 -0.77 -0.10
CA TYR A 222 7.91 0.40 -0.35
C TYR A 222 8.44 1.04 0.94
N THR A 223 7.56 1.25 1.92
CA THR A 223 7.93 1.79 3.23
C THR A 223 8.87 0.84 3.96
N HIS A 224 8.65 -0.47 3.83
CA HIS A 224 9.59 -1.47 4.34
C HIS A 224 10.96 -1.32 3.69
N ARG A 225 11.06 -1.19 2.37
CA ARG A 225 12.34 -1.04 1.65
C ARG A 225 13.06 0.26 2.00
N LEU A 226 12.33 1.35 2.22
CA LEU A 226 12.93 2.59 2.75
C LEU A 226 13.62 2.34 4.11
N ARG A 227 12.95 1.63 5.01
CA ARG A 227 13.49 1.31 6.35
C ARG A 227 14.61 0.29 6.28
N ASP A 228 14.43 -0.76 5.48
CA ASP A 228 15.39 -1.87 5.35
C ASP A 228 16.72 -1.37 4.78
N ASN A 229 16.69 -0.52 3.75
CA ASN A 229 17.89 0.10 3.20
C ASN A 229 18.64 0.94 4.25
N LEU A 230 17.91 1.77 5.01
CA LEU A 230 18.50 2.57 6.07
C LEU A 230 19.10 1.68 7.19
N LEU A 231 18.42 0.60 7.57
CA LEU A 231 18.91 -0.34 8.58
C LEU A 231 20.09 -1.18 8.07
N MET A 232 20.14 -1.51 6.78
CA MET A 232 21.30 -2.15 6.15
C MET A 232 22.53 -1.23 6.22
N ASP A 233 22.38 0.05 5.90
CA ASP A 233 23.46 1.03 5.99
C ASP A 233 23.98 1.20 7.44
N MET A 234 23.16 0.88 8.44
CA MET A 234 23.51 0.86 9.86
C MET A 234 23.99 -0.51 10.38
N ASN A 235 24.06 -1.55 9.54
CA ASN A 235 24.33 -2.95 9.93
C ASN A 235 23.34 -3.51 10.97
N LEU A 236 22.07 -3.11 10.90
CA LEU A 236 21.01 -3.50 11.83
C LEU A 236 19.92 -4.38 11.18
N SER A 237 19.95 -4.59 9.85
CA SER A 237 18.87 -5.28 9.11
C SER A 237 18.73 -6.78 9.40
N GLU A 238 19.81 -7.45 9.85
CA GLU A 238 19.80 -8.90 10.12
C GLU A 238 19.00 -9.29 11.38
N ASN A 239 18.77 -8.34 12.28
CA ASN A 239 18.03 -8.56 13.52
C ASN A 239 16.51 -8.64 13.26
N ASN A 240 15.79 -9.31 14.15
CA ASN A 240 14.32 -9.34 14.12
C ASN A 240 13.68 -8.10 14.75
N SER A 241 14.38 -7.49 15.71
CA SER A 241 14.00 -6.25 16.39
C SER A 241 15.25 -5.41 16.66
N VAL A 242 15.10 -4.09 16.59
CA VAL A 242 16.22 -3.14 16.76
C VAL A 242 15.77 -1.85 17.41
N TRP A 243 16.64 -1.30 18.26
CA TRP A 243 16.59 0.10 18.68
C TRP A 243 17.51 0.93 17.79
N VAL A 244 16.98 2.00 17.20
CA VAL A 244 17.75 2.95 16.41
C VAL A 244 17.82 4.26 17.15
N LYS A 245 19.05 4.76 17.38
CA LYS A 245 19.31 6.09 17.89
C LYS A 245 19.48 7.07 16.73
N ILE A 246 18.73 8.16 16.75
CA ILE A 246 18.84 9.29 15.84
C ILE A 246 19.35 10.49 16.64
N PRO A 247 20.59 10.96 16.38
CA PRO A 247 21.17 12.09 17.09
C PRO A 247 20.37 13.38 16.90
N SER A 248 20.32 14.18 17.95
CA SER A 248 19.79 15.55 17.91
C SER A 248 20.68 16.47 17.08
N ILE A 249 20.12 17.61 16.67
CA ILE A 249 20.82 18.68 15.96
C ILE A 249 21.93 19.28 16.83
N LYS A 250 21.77 19.28 18.17
CA LYS A 250 22.83 19.72 19.08
C LYS A 250 23.99 18.74 19.14
N HIS A 251 23.71 17.44 19.07
CA HIS A 251 24.74 16.41 19.14
C HIS A 251 25.42 16.15 17.78
N ASP A 252 24.70 16.30 16.67
CA ASP A 252 25.21 16.11 15.31
C ASP A 252 24.68 17.19 14.35
N PRO A 253 25.21 18.42 14.44
CA PRO A 253 24.73 19.54 13.62
C PRO A 253 25.06 19.38 12.13
N PHE A 254 26.13 18.65 11.79
CA PHE A 254 26.60 18.49 10.41
C PHE A 254 25.68 17.59 9.58
N ASN A 255 24.96 16.66 10.21
CA ASN A 255 24.04 15.74 9.53
C ASN A 255 22.56 16.06 9.80
N LYS A 256 22.22 17.32 10.13
CA LYS A 256 20.86 17.76 10.45
C LYS A 256 19.80 17.19 9.48
N GLU A 257 19.95 17.45 8.19
CA GLU A 257 18.97 17.03 7.17
C GLU A 257 18.87 15.50 7.05
N ALA A 258 20.01 14.81 7.13
CA ALA A 258 20.04 13.35 7.10
C ALA A 258 19.34 12.74 8.32
N ASN A 259 19.52 13.31 9.51
CA ASN A 259 18.89 12.84 10.75
C ASN A 259 17.37 13.09 10.73
N ILE A 260 16.92 14.25 10.21
CA ILE A 260 15.50 14.52 9.98
C ILE A 260 14.90 13.49 9.01
N LYS A 261 15.55 13.25 7.86
CA LYS A 261 15.10 12.28 6.86
C LYS A 261 15.03 10.85 7.43
N LYS A 262 16.02 10.45 8.23
CA LYS A 262 16.03 9.17 8.95
C LYS A 262 14.83 9.05 9.89
N LEU A 263 14.55 10.09 10.68
CA LEU A 263 13.41 10.12 11.59
C LEU A 263 12.09 10.01 10.83
N GLU A 264 11.92 10.73 9.73
CA GLU A 264 10.70 10.64 8.90
C GLU A 264 10.46 9.23 8.33
N ILE A 265 11.52 8.54 7.88
CA ILE A 265 11.44 7.18 7.31
C ILE A 265 11.09 6.15 8.39
N LEU A 266 11.76 6.23 9.54
CA LEU A 266 11.58 5.29 10.64
C LEU A 266 10.32 5.55 11.45
N SER A 267 9.73 6.75 11.37
CA SER A 267 8.53 7.09 12.12
C SER A 267 7.28 6.33 11.69
N CYS A 268 6.40 6.10 12.67
CA CYS A 268 5.07 5.55 12.42
C CYS A 268 4.17 6.57 11.70
N LYS A 269 3.20 6.07 10.92
CA LYS A 269 2.24 6.89 10.17
C LYS A 269 1.47 7.88 11.05
N ASN A 270 1.11 7.47 12.26
CA ASN A 270 0.33 8.28 13.19
C ASN A 270 1.17 9.27 14.00
N TRP A 271 2.49 9.17 13.92
CA TRP A 271 3.39 10.07 14.66
C TRP A 271 3.52 11.41 13.95
N CYS A 272 3.55 12.48 14.73
CA CYS A 272 3.71 13.84 14.22
C CYS A 272 5.03 14.02 13.46
N THR A 273 6.08 13.27 13.82
CA THR A 273 7.39 13.26 13.16
C THR A 273 7.33 12.75 11.72
N ARG A 274 6.30 12.00 11.32
CA ARG A 274 6.03 11.62 9.91
C ARG A 274 4.95 12.48 9.25
N SER A 275 3.98 12.91 10.04
CA SER A 275 2.72 13.52 9.57
C SER A 275 2.64 15.04 9.73
N SER A 276 3.72 15.71 10.14
CA SER A 276 3.75 17.16 10.25
C SER A 276 5.09 17.72 9.84
N VAL A 277 5.02 18.82 9.10
CA VAL A 277 6.17 19.64 8.73
C VAL A 277 6.78 20.22 10.01
N ASP A 278 8.10 20.26 10.08
CA ASP A 278 8.92 20.77 11.18
C ASP A 278 8.84 20.00 12.52
N LYS A 279 8.00 18.96 12.64
CA LYS A 279 7.92 18.19 13.89
C LYS A 279 9.04 17.18 14.04
N ALA A 280 9.56 16.64 12.94
CA ALA A 280 10.79 15.85 12.98
C ALA A 280 11.98 16.73 13.38
N GLU A 281 12.09 17.93 12.82
CA GLU A 281 13.13 18.90 13.18
C GLU A 281 13.04 19.33 14.64
N ALA A 282 11.85 19.74 15.10
CA ALA A 282 11.62 20.13 16.49
C ALA A 282 11.87 18.98 17.47
N ALA A 283 11.55 17.74 17.10
CA ALA A 283 11.81 16.56 17.93
C ALA A 283 13.32 16.26 18.07
N LEU A 284 14.14 16.74 17.13
CA LEU A 284 15.59 16.59 17.15
C LEU A 284 16.30 17.87 17.59
N GLU A 285 15.60 18.91 18.03
CA GLU A 285 16.22 20.20 18.35
C GLU A 285 17.12 20.12 19.60
N ASP A 286 16.67 19.43 20.65
CA ASP A 286 17.38 19.40 21.94
C ASP A 286 18.02 18.03 22.23
N GLY A 287 17.25 16.94 22.20
CA GLY A 287 17.76 15.61 22.51
C GLY A 287 17.51 14.57 21.44
N ASP A 288 18.10 13.40 21.66
CA ASP A 288 18.11 12.30 20.70
C ASP A 288 16.74 11.62 20.64
N PHE A 289 16.45 11.02 19.49
CA PHE A 289 15.25 10.23 19.27
C PHE A 289 15.62 8.75 19.14
N TYR A 290 14.93 7.89 19.88
CA TYR A 290 15.11 6.45 19.86
C TYR A 290 13.87 5.80 19.27
N ILE A 291 14.04 4.85 18.35
CA ILE A 291 12.92 4.14 17.71
C ILE A 291 13.14 2.65 17.82
N TYR A 292 12.17 1.94 18.38
CA TYR A 292 12.10 0.49 18.34
C TYR A 292 11.33 0.04 17.11
N LEU A 293 11.97 -0.81 16.30
CA LEU A 293 11.36 -1.47 15.15
C LEU A 293 11.40 -2.98 15.33
N GLU A 294 10.34 -3.65 14.90
CA GLU A 294 10.25 -5.10 14.87
C GLU A 294 9.71 -5.55 13.50
N ARG A 295 10.13 -6.73 13.04
CA ARG A 295 9.54 -7.37 11.86
C ARG A 295 8.18 -7.96 12.19
N ASN A 296 7.15 -7.55 11.45
CA ASN A 296 5.81 -8.10 11.60
C ASN A 296 5.71 -9.54 11.06
N LYS A 297 4.50 -10.13 11.08
CA LYS A 297 4.25 -11.49 10.56
C LYS A 297 4.63 -11.68 9.08
N ALA A 298 4.59 -10.61 8.28
CA ALA A 298 5.00 -10.59 6.89
C ALA A 298 6.49 -10.24 6.71
N LYS A 299 7.27 -10.21 7.80
CA LYS A 299 8.68 -9.84 7.88
C LYS A 299 9.00 -8.39 7.47
N LEU A 300 8.00 -7.53 7.47
CA LEU A 300 8.14 -6.09 7.18
C LEU A 300 8.47 -5.32 8.45
N TRP A 301 9.35 -4.33 8.34
CA TRP A 301 9.73 -3.45 9.44
C TRP A 301 8.58 -2.54 9.88
N GLU A 302 8.19 -2.63 11.14
CA GLU A 302 7.18 -1.79 11.78
C GLU A 302 7.76 -1.06 13.00
N PRO A 303 7.67 0.28 13.06
CA PRO A 303 8.02 1.02 14.25
C PRO A 303 6.91 0.87 15.30
N LEU A 304 7.30 0.47 16.50
CA LEU A 304 6.35 0.19 17.59
C LEU A 304 6.44 1.23 18.70
N VAL A 305 7.64 1.73 18.99
CA VAL A 305 7.91 2.68 20.07
C VAL A 305 8.83 3.79 19.58
N GLY A 306 8.48 5.03 19.89
CA GLY A 306 9.34 6.19 19.72
C GLY A 306 9.60 6.81 21.09
N MET A 307 10.84 7.20 21.36
CA MET A 307 11.23 7.80 22.64
C MET A 307 12.11 9.02 22.39
N THR A 308 11.69 10.17 22.91
CA THR A 308 12.47 11.40 22.88
C THR A 308 13.21 11.61 24.17
N THR A 309 14.39 12.20 24.07
CA THR A 309 15.13 12.71 25.23
C THR A 309 15.21 14.23 25.19
N ALA A 310 15.29 14.84 26.35
CA ALA A 310 15.58 16.26 26.51
C ALA A 310 16.43 16.45 27.77
N LYS A 311 17.50 17.25 27.68
CA LYS A 311 18.40 17.56 28.82
C LYS A 311 18.90 16.31 29.56
N GLY A 312 19.22 15.25 28.82
CA GLY A 312 19.72 13.98 29.37
C GLY A 312 18.68 13.13 30.10
N LYS A 313 17.39 13.43 29.96
CA LYS A 313 16.27 12.63 30.50
C LYS A 313 15.32 12.21 29.39
N ILE A 314 14.56 11.15 29.62
CA ILE A 314 13.44 10.78 28.76
C ILE A 314 12.35 11.84 28.92
N ASP A 315 11.90 12.39 27.79
CA ASP A 315 10.87 13.42 27.73
C ASP A 315 9.51 12.81 27.37
N GLN A 316 9.47 11.97 26.33
CA GLN A 316 8.24 11.32 25.88
C GLN A 316 8.50 9.91 25.37
N ILE A 317 7.54 9.01 25.60
CA ILE A 317 7.45 7.70 24.95
C ILE A 317 6.11 7.62 24.20
N GLN A 318 6.15 7.22 22.93
CA GLN A 318 5.00 7.16 22.03
C GLN A 318 4.84 5.75 21.47
N GLY A 319 3.64 5.17 21.59
CA GLY A 319 3.25 3.95 20.88
C GLY A 319 2.66 4.23 19.48
N VAL A 320 2.35 3.17 18.74
CA VAL A 320 1.79 3.21 17.37
C VAL A 320 0.55 4.11 17.22
N GLU A 321 -0.32 4.13 18.22
CA GLU A 321 -1.58 4.91 18.20
C GLU A 321 -1.40 6.40 18.55
N ASN A 322 -0.20 6.81 18.98
CA ASN A 322 0.11 8.19 19.37
C ASN A 322 -0.91 8.80 20.35
N ASN A 323 -1.38 7.98 21.30
CA ASN A 323 -2.38 8.32 22.30
C ASN A 323 -1.79 8.35 23.73
N ASN A 324 -0.46 8.48 23.84
CA ASN A 324 0.32 8.37 25.07
C ASN A 324 0.21 7.01 25.78
N ILE A 325 -0.24 5.96 25.07
CA ILE A 325 -0.29 4.59 25.58
C ILE A 325 0.68 3.75 24.76
N VAL A 326 1.48 2.95 25.46
CA VAL A 326 2.37 1.96 24.85
C VAL A 326 1.78 0.57 25.08
N PRO A 327 1.82 -0.34 24.09
CA PRO A 327 1.39 -1.71 24.29
C PRO A 327 2.12 -2.38 25.47
N LEU A 328 1.37 -3.03 26.36
CA LEU A 328 1.92 -3.68 27.57
C LEU A 328 3.05 -4.68 27.24
N LYS A 329 2.98 -5.35 26.09
CA LYS A 329 3.99 -6.31 25.65
C LYS A 329 5.38 -5.70 25.38
N LEU A 330 5.47 -4.38 25.28
CA LEU A 330 6.70 -3.65 24.99
C LEU A 330 7.29 -2.98 26.24
N VAL A 331 6.63 -3.10 27.40
CA VAL A 331 7.08 -2.45 28.64
C VAL A 331 8.44 -3.01 29.06
N ASP A 332 8.57 -4.33 29.16
CA ASP A 332 9.82 -4.98 29.54
C ASP A 332 10.98 -4.61 28.59
N GLU A 333 10.71 -4.58 27.28
CA GLU A 333 11.70 -4.17 26.27
C GLU A 333 12.15 -2.71 26.44
N ILE A 334 11.23 -1.81 26.81
CA ILE A 334 11.54 -0.40 27.06
C ILE A 334 12.35 -0.27 28.35
N GLU A 335 11.96 -0.94 29.43
CA GLU A 335 12.69 -0.93 30.69
C GLU A 335 14.12 -1.47 30.51
N ASP A 336 14.27 -2.59 29.81
CA ASP A 336 15.56 -3.19 29.49
C ASP A 336 16.44 -2.26 28.65
N PHE A 337 15.86 -1.49 27.74
CA PHE A 337 16.61 -0.50 26.95
C PHE A 337 17.04 0.71 27.80
N ILE A 338 16.17 1.22 28.68
CA ILE A 338 16.45 2.38 29.53
C ILE A 338 17.50 2.06 30.60
N ASN A 339 17.52 0.84 31.10
CA ASN A 339 18.44 0.41 32.16
C ASN A 339 19.86 0.08 31.66
N LYS A 340 20.06 -0.02 30.33
CA LYS A 340 21.37 -0.17 29.70
C LYS A 340 22.03 1.20 29.49
#